data_AF-A0A6P1NRM4-F1
#
_entry.id   AF-A0A6P1NRM4-F1
#
_cell.length_a   1.000
_cell.length_b   1.000
_cell.length_c   1.000
_cell.angle_alpha   90.00
_cell.angle_beta   90.00
_cell.angle_gamma   90.00
#
_symmetry.space_group_name_H-M   'P 1'
#
loop_
_entity.id
_entity.type
_entity.pdbx_description
1 polymer ?
#
loop_
_entity_poly.entity_id
_entity_poly.type
_entity_poly.pdbx_seq_one_letter_code
_entity_poly.pdbx_strand_id
1 'polypeptide(L)' 'MNNFSKIKDLVLSLEGDFEKFYDKGNSAAGTRVRKGMQDLKNMAQDIRKEVQDMKNAEGSEKK' A
#
# COMPACT_ATOMS: atom_id res chain seq x y z
N MET A 1 -6.87 7.71 11.15
CA MET A 1 -5.51 7.49 10.61
C MET A 1 -5.52 7.85 9.13
N ASN A 2 -4.66 8.78 8.71
CA ASN A 2 -4.54 9.21 7.32
C ASN A 2 -4.10 8.01 6.43
N ASN A 3 -4.74 7.83 5.28
CA ASN A 3 -4.41 6.80 4.28
C ASN A 3 -2.92 6.79 3.92
N PHE A 4 -2.29 7.97 3.89
CA PHE A 4 -0.85 8.11 3.69
C PHE A 4 -0.02 7.43 4.79
N SER A 5 -0.41 7.58 6.07
CA SER A 5 0.29 6.95 7.19
C SER A 5 0.30 5.44 7.06
N LYS A 6 -0.85 4.84 6.71
CA LYS A 6 -0.98 3.38 6.57
C LYS A 6 -0.03 2.82 5.51
N ILE A 7 0.07 3.48 4.35
CA ILE A 7 1.02 3.09 3.29
C ILE A 7 2.45 3.20 3.79
N LYS A 8 2.80 4.33 4.42
CA LYS A 8 4.15 4.56 4.93
C LYS A 8 4.54 3.51 5.97
N ASP A 9 3.66 3.22 6.91
CA ASP A 9 3.90 2.26 7.99
C ASP A 9 4.11 0.85 7.44
N LEU A 10 3.32 0.44 6.43
CA LEU A 10 3.50 -0.84 5.75
C LEU A 10 4.88 -0.92 5.08
N VAL A 11 5.28 0.09 4.31
CA VAL A 11 6.56 0.08 3.60
C VAL A 11 7.73 0.03 4.58
N LEU A 12 7.69 0.83 5.65
CA LEU A 12 8.72 0.82 6.69
C LEU A 12 8.79 -0.53 7.40
N SER A 13 7.66 -1.18 7.65
CA SER A 13 7.64 -2.50 8.30
C SER A 13 8.34 -3.60 7.47
N LEU A 14 8.43 -3.42 6.15
CA LEU A 14 9.00 -4.41 5.23
C LEU A 14 10.51 -4.22 5.00
N GLU A 15 11.09 -3.08 5.40
CA GLU A 15 12.49 -2.72 5.12
C GLU A 15 13.48 -3.83 5.48
N GLY A 16 13.37 -4.38 6.69
CA GLY A 16 14.24 -5.48 7.13
C GLY A 16 14.01 -6.80 6.37
N ASP A 17 12.83 -7.03 5.83
CA ASP A 17 12.56 -8.19 4.98
C ASP A 17 13.10 -7.99 3.55
N PHE A 18 13.10 -6.75 3.05
CA PHE A 18 13.77 -6.40 1.79
C PHE A 18 15.28 -6.70 1.88
N GLU A 19 15.98 -6.19 2.89
CA GLU A 19 17.42 -6.45 3.09
C GLU A 19 17.70 -7.96 3.17
N LYS A 20 16.96 -8.69 4.01
CA LYS A 20 17.14 -10.14 4.18
C LYS A 20 16.88 -10.92 2.90
N PHE A 21 15.92 -10.51 2.08
CA PHE A 21 15.62 -11.21 0.83
C PHE A 21 16.66 -10.91 -0.25
N TYR A 22 16.92 -9.64 -0.54
CA TYR A 22 17.78 -9.23 -1.65
C TYR A 22 19.28 -9.48 -1.39
N ASP A 23 19.74 -9.27 -0.15
CA ASP A 23 21.17 -9.40 0.17
C ASP A 23 21.54 -10.81 0.63
N LYS A 24 20.61 -11.48 1.33
CA LYS A 24 20.87 -12.76 2.02
C LYS A 24 20.09 -13.94 1.44
N GLY A 25 19.27 -13.73 0.40
CA GLY A 25 18.51 -14.79 -0.27
C GLY A 25 17.45 -15.47 0.61
N ASN A 26 16.95 -14.80 1.66
CA ASN A 26 16.03 -15.42 2.61
C ASN A 26 14.62 -15.61 2.04
N SER A 27 14.25 -16.86 1.72
CA SER A 27 12.94 -17.20 1.13
C SER A 27 11.72 -16.82 1.98
N ALA A 28 11.82 -16.89 3.31
CA ALA A 28 10.72 -16.51 4.20
C ALA A 28 10.51 -14.99 4.21
N ALA A 29 11.61 -14.21 4.17
CA ALA A 29 11.55 -12.76 3.99
C ALA A 29 10.94 -12.41 2.63
N GLY A 30 11.34 -13.09 1.56
CA GLY A 30 10.74 -12.91 0.22
C GLY A 30 9.22 -13.17 0.21
N THR A 31 8.75 -14.18 0.94
CA THR A 31 7.31 -14.44 1.09
C THR A 31 6.58 -13.29 1.79
N ARG A 32 7.18 -12.71 2.84
CA ARG A 32 6.62 -11.55 3.55
C ARG A 32 6.63 -10.29 2.68
N VAL A 33 7.72 -10.01 1.97
CA VAL A 33 7.80 -8.91 1.00
C VAL A 33 6.69 -9.04 -0.04
N ARG A 34 6.52 -10.22 -0.65
CA ARG A 34 5.49 -10.44 -1.67
C ARG A 34 4.08 -10.17 -1.13
N LYS A 35 3.78 -10.67 0.07
CA LYS A 35 2.48 -10.44 0.72
C LYS A 35 2.27 -8.96 1.04
N GLY A 36 3.27 -8.31 1.64
CA GLY A 36 3.22 -6.88 1.94
C GLY A 36 3.02 -6.01 0.70
N MET A 37 3.66 -6.35 -0.43
CA MET A 37 3.44 -5.65 -1.70
C MET A 37 2.03 -5.87 -2.27
N GLN A 38 1.45 -7.06 -2.07
CA GLN A 38 0.06 -7.32 -2.44
C GLN A 38 -0.92 -6.48 -1.60
N ASP A 39 -0.65 -6.34 -0.31
CA ASP A 39 -1.45 -5.50 0.59
C ASP A 39 -1.32 -4.02 0.21
N LEU A 40 -0.11 -3.55 -0.12
CA LEU A 40 0.14 -2.19 -0.61
C LEU A 40 -0.66 -1.89 -1.89
N LYS A 41 -0.65 -2.82 -2.87
CA LYS A 41 -1.43 -2.68 -4.11
C LYS A 41 -2.91 -2.49 -3.81
N ASN A 42 -3.46 -3.28 -2.91
CA ASN A 42 -4.88 -3.20 -2.54
C ASN A 42 -5.20 -1.86 -1.88
N MET A 43 -4.38 -1.43 -0.90
CA MET A 43 -4.55 -0.12 -0.24
C MET A 43 -4.49 1.03 -1.25
N ALA A 44 -3.51 1.02 -2.15
CA ALA A 44 -3.38 2.06 -3.18
C ALA A 44 -4.61 2.11 -4.10
N GLN A 45 -5.16 0.94 -4.46
CA GLN A 45 -6.36 0.87 -5.29
C GLN A 45 -7.59 1.43 -4.57
N ASP A 46 -7.75 1.12 -3.29
CA ASP A 46 -8.90 1.59 -2.50
C ASP A 46 -8.84 3.10 -2.30
N ILE A 47 -7.66 3.66 -1.99
CA ILE A 47 -7.45 5.11 -1.89
C ILE A 47 -7.75 5.81 -3.22
N ARG A 48 -7.30 5.23 -4.34
CA ARG A 48 -7.61 5.77 -5.67
C ARG A 48 -9.12 5.83 -5.93
N LYS A 49 -9.84 4.77 -5.57
CA LYS A 49 -11.31 4.72 -5.72
C LYS A 49 -11.97 5.78 -4.85
N GLU A 50 -11.59 5.88 -3.58
CA GLU A 50 -12.09 6.90 -2.63
C GLU A 50 -11.94 8.31 -3.21
N VAL A 51 -10.76 8.66 -3.72
CA VAL A 51 -10.51 9.96 -4.37
C VAL A 51 -11.42 10.18 -5.59
N GLN A 52 -11.58 9.15 -6.42
CA GLN A 52 -12.44 9.24 -7.60
C GLN A 52 -13.92 9.41 -7.22
N ASP A 53 -14.39 8.69 -6.20
CA ASP A 53 -15.76 8.74 -5.72
C ASP A 53 -16.07 10.11 -5.10
N MET A 54 -15.14 10.68 -4.34
CA MET A 54 -15.24 12.06 -3.83
C MET A 54 -15.36 13.08 -4.97
N LYS A 55 -14.51 12.97 -6.00
CA LYS A 55 -14.58 13.84 -7.18
C LYS A 55 -15.92 13.72 -7.91
N ASN A 56 -16.44 12.50 -8.03
CA ASN A 56 -17.73 12.25 -8.68
C ASN A 56 -18.89 12.83 -7.86
N ALA A 57 -18.86 12.71 -6.53
CA ALA A 57 -19.86 13.27 -5.63
C ALA A 57 -19.90 14.80 -5.70
N GLU A 58 -18.74 15.47 -5.63
CA GLU A 58 -18.65 16.94 -5.78
C GLU A 58 -19.15 17.43 -7.15
N GLY A 59 -18.95 16.64 -8.21
CA GLY A 59 -19.46 16.94 -9.54
C GLY A 59 -20.97 16.78 -9.68
N SER A 60 -21.60 15.98 -8.81
CA SER A 60 -23.04 15.74 -8.81
C SER A 60 -23.84 16.81 -8.06
N GLU A 61 -23.25 17.44 -7.04
CA GLU A 61 -23.88 18.55 -6.29
C GLU A 61 -23.82 19.89 -7.03
N LYS A 62 -22.89 20.03 -7.99
CA LYS A 62 -22.73 21.24 -8.81
C LYS A 62 -23.62 21.27 -10.06
N LYS A 63 -24.48 20.27 -10.25
CA LYS A 63 -25.33 20.10 -11.43
C LYS A 63 -26.79 20.20 -11.06
#